data_AF-A0A3B0MSC6-F1
#
_entry.id   AF-A0A3B0MSC6-F1
#
_cell.length_a   1.000
_cell.length_b   1.000
_cell.length_c   1.000
_cell.angle_alpha   90.00
_cell.angle_beta   90.00
_cell.angle_gamma   90.00
#
_symmetry.space_group_name_H-M   'P 1'
#
loop_
_entity.id
_entity.type
_entity.pdbx_description
1 polymer ?
#
loop_
_entity_poly.entity_id
_entity_poly.type
_entity_poly.pdbx_seq_one_letter_code
_entity_poly.pdbx_strand_id
1 'polypeptide(L)'
;MKFISVIIFVSIKLAFSTSSILFGPGYPSKFACVSDSYALEAALYKLPKEYIDKFEKISLDVSRVVEPPEEIGIDRELVESALTIFDESKTLRNGMVYTSIEFKLQEHLARDYVSAQMVLASLNSLKTITYVRNVLNAFAKANITKYTGKVTDEAKYGLCSSFVYSDVAQLLDEYKVKELQKVKMENKRITHNISQLGRVKSTGNLWLLTGKANVSYINMLFLIMSFITISVV
;
A
#
# COMPACT_ATOMS: atom_id res chain seq x y z
N MET A 1 -16.37 -11.47 -15.33
CA MET A 1 -14.94 -11.16 -15.09
C MET A 1 -14.66 -10.05 -14.04
N LYS A 2 -15.61 -9.65 -13.18
CA LYS A 2 -15.35 -8.68 -12.08
C LYS A 2 -15.14 -9.32 -10.70
N PHE A 3 -15.56 -10.58 -10.53
CA PHE A 3 -15.47 -11.31 -9.25
C PHE A 3 -14.06 -11.80 -8.91
N ILE A 4 -13.25 -12.12 -9.92
CA ILE A 4 -11.89 -12.66 -9.70
C ILE A 4 -10.96 -11.60 -9.08
N SER A 5 -11.07 -10.33 -9.50
CA SER A 5 -10.29 -9.24 -8.89
C SER A 5 -10.65 -8.97 -7.43
N VAL A 6 -11.91 -9.18 -7.02
CA VAL A 6 -12.34 -8.97 -5.63
C VAL A 6 -11.82 -10.10 -4.73
N ILE A 7 -11.82 -11.34 -5.22
CA ILE A 7 -11.28 -12.49 -4.48
C ILE A 7 -9.76 -12.34 -4.28
N ILE A 8 -9.01 -11.92 -5.32
CA ILE A 8 -7.56 -11.68 -5.20
C ILE A 8 -7.28 -10.58 -4.15
N PHE A 9 -8.08 -9.52 -4.11
CA PHE A 9 -7.88 -8.42 -3.15
C PHE A 9 -8.16 -8.81 -1.70
N VAL A 10 -9.20 -9.63 -1.47
CA VAL A 10 -9.55 -10.15 -0.14
C VAL A 10 -8.53 -11.20 0.32
N SER A 11 -8.07 -12.06 -0.60
CA SER A 11 -7.03 -13.06 -0.33
C SER A 11 -5.68 -12.45 0.01
N ILE A 12 -5.30 -11.33 -0.63
CA ILE A 12 -4.04 -10.63 -0.30
C ILE A 12 -4.10 -10.05 1.12
N LYS A 13 -5.24 -9.46 1.54
CA LYS A 13 -5.38 -8.90 2.89
C LYS A 13 -5.46 -9.96 4.00
N LEU A 14 -6.12 -11.09 3.76
CA LEU A 14 -6.13 -12.24 4.69
C LEU A 14 -4.77 -12.97 4.74
N ALA A 15 -4.01 -12.97 3.64
CA ALA A 15 -2.65 -13.51 3.59
C ALA A 15 -1.63 -12.63 4.35
N PHE A 16 -1.95 -11.37 4.67
CA PHE A 16 -1.12 -10.52 5.52
C PHE A 16 -1.32 -10.78 7.02
N SER A 17 -2.49 -11.27 7.45
CA SER A 17 -2.77 -11.56 8.86
C SER A 17 -2.37 -12.97 9.30
N THR A 18 -2.09 -13.86 8.35
CA THR A 18 -1.62 -15.22 8.59
C THR A 18 -0.35 -15.40 7.80
N SER A 19 0.79 -15.46 8.48
CA SER A 19 2.16 -15.51 7.96
C SER A 19 2.50 -16.72 7.07
N SER A 20 1.51 -17.36 6.44
CA SER A 20 1.58 -18.71 5.89
C SER A 20 0.97 -18.91 4.49
N ILE A 21 0.37 -17.91 3.83
CA ILE A 21 -0.46 -18.19 2.63
C ILE A 21 0.19 -17.85 1.27
N LEU A 22 1.29 -17.07 1.21
CA LEU A 22 1.97 -16.80 -0.08
C LEU A 22 3.24 -17.63 -0.31
N PHE A 23 3.80 -18.28 0.71
CA PHE A 23 5.12 -18.93 0.63
C PHE A 23 5.27 -20.14 1.56
N GLY A 24 4.48 -21.20 1.33
CA GLY A 24 4.96 -22.53 1.68
C GLY A 24 6.14 -22.89 0.77
N PRO A 25 7.25 -23.45 1.27
CA PRO A 25 8.34 -23.91 0.42
C PRO A 25 7.82 -25.06 -0.45
N GLY A 26 7.66 -24.83 -1.75
CA GLY A 26 7.47 -25.91 -2.71
C GLY A 26 6.57 -25.65 -3.90
N TYR A 27 5.53 -24.80 -3.84
CA TYR A 27 4.61 -24.69 -4.98
C TYR A 27 3.89 -23.34 -5.12
N PRO A 28 4.31 -22.51 -6.09
CA PRO A 28 3.42 -21.56 -6.74
C PRO A 28 2.26 -22.31 -7.41
N SER A 29 1.11 -21.67 -7.54
CA SER A 29 -0.11 -22.15 -8.21
C SER A 29 0.14 -23.18 -9.34
N LYS A 30 0.19 -24.48 -9.00
CA LYS A 30 0.28 -25.56 -10.00
C LYS A 30 -0.85 -25.40 -11.02
N PHE A 31 -2.02 -24.97 -10.58
CA PHE A 31 -3.22 -24.81 -11.40
C PHE A 31 -3.06 -23.84 -12.58
N ALA A 32 -2.38 -22.70 -12.41
CA ALA A 32 -2.18 -21.75 -13.52
C ALA A 32 -1.18 -22.27 -14.58
N CYS A 33 -0.24 -23.13 -14.15
CA CYS A 33 0.82 -23.68 -14.99
C CYS A 33 0.49 -25.03 -15.62
N VAL A 34 -0.55 -25.72 -15.10
CA VAL A 34 -1.08 -26.96 -15.68
C VAL A 34 -1.82 -26.70 -16.99
N SER A 35 -2.47 -25.55 -17.15
CA SER A 35 -3.26 -25.21 -18.36
C SER A 35 -2.45 -24.57 -19.51
N ASP A 36 -1.12 -24.48 -19.39
CA ASP A 36 -0.22 -23.74 -20.30
C ASP A 36 -0.74 -22.34 -20.69
N SER A 37 -1.32 -21.63 -19.72
CA SER A 37 -1.94 -20.30 -19.95
C SER A 37 -0.98 -19.23 -20.51
N TYR A 38 0.33 -19.46 -20.37
CA TYR A 38 1.39 -18.59 -20.88
C TYR A 38 2.07 -19.14 -22.15
N ALA A 39 1.53 -20.18 -22.79
CA ALA A 39 2.03 -20.79 -24.02
C ALA A 39 3.52 -21.21 -23.97
N LEU A 40 3.99 -21.66 -22.81
CA LEU A 40 5.38 -22.01 -22.56
C LEU A 40 5.78 -23.32 -23.25
N GLU A 41 4.86 -24.30 -23.33
CA GLU A 41 5.12 -25.54 -24.07
C GLU A 41 5.18 -25.28 -25.57
N ALA A 42 4.24 -24.48 -26.08
CA ALA A 42 4.22 -24.07 -27.49
C ALA A 42 5.48 -23.29 -27.90
N ALA A 43 6.08 -22.54 -26.97
CA ALA A 43 7.31 -21.77 -27.17
C ALA A 43 8.60 -22.56 -26.86
N LEU A 44 8.53 -23.89 -26.62
CA LEU A 44 9.67 -24.72 -26.23
C LEU A 44 10.44 -24.17 -25.02
N TYR A 45 9.72 -23.63 -24.04
CA TYR A 45 10.27 -23.05 -22.80
C TYR A 45 11.20 -21.84 -23.03
N LYS A 46 11.13 -21.22 -24.22
CA LYS A 46 11.86 -19.98 -24.50
C LYS A 46 11.02 -18.79 -24.06
N LEU A 47 11.57 -17.99 -23.16
CA LEU A 47 10.99 -16.71 -22.78
C LEU A 47 11.27 -15.65 -23.87
N PRO A 48 10.35 -14.71 -24.11
CA PRO A 48 10.62 -13.54 -24.95
C PRO A 48 11.84 -12.76 -24.41
N LYS A 49 12.71 -12.28 -25.31
CA LYS A 49 13.90 -11.49 -24.91
C LYS A 49 13.52 -10.26 -24.09
N GLU A 50 12.48 -9.53 -24.54
CA GLU A 50 11.95 -8.36 -23.84
C GLU A 50 11.57 -8.65 -22.38
N TYR A 51 11.07 -9.87 -22.13
CA TYR A 51 10.75 -10.32 -20.78
C TYR A 51 12.03 -10.58 -19.98
N ILE A 52 13.03 -11.29 -20.53
CA ILE A 52 14.30 -11.55 -19.86
C ILE A 52 15.03 -10.24 -19.51
N ASP A 53 15.11 -9.31 -20.47
CA ASP A 53 15.80 -8.03 -20.34
C ASP A 53 15.21 -7.17 -19.21
N LYS A 54 13.89 -7.25 -18.98
CA LYS A 54 13.20 -6.61 -17.85
C LYS A 54 13.76 -7.08 -16.50
N PHE A 55 14.15 -8.34 -16.38
CA PHE A 55 14.65 -8.94 -15.14
C PHE A 55 16.17 -8.82 -14.95
N GLU A 56 16.94 -8.48 -16.00
CA GLU A 56 18.39 -8.26 -15.84
C GLU A 56 18.71 -7.19 -14.79
N LYS A 57 17.93 -6.11 -14.78
CA LYS A 57 18.12 -4.96 -13.88
C LYS A 57 17.60 -5.18 -12.45
N ILE A 58 16.90 -6.28 -12.18
CA ILE A 58 16.29 -6.54 -10.86
C ILE A 58 17.33 -7.14 -9.92
N SER A 59 17.51 -6.58 -8.72
CA SER A 59 18.38 -7.20 -7.71
C SER A 59 17.80 -8.52 -7.20
N LEU A 60 18.66 -9.54 -7.02
CA LEU A 60 18.30 -10.77 -6.30
C LEU A 60 18.37 -10.56 -4.78
N ASP A 61 19.17 -9.62 -4.32
CA ASP A 61 19.25 -9.24 -2.92
C ASP A 61 18.11 -8.26 -2.61
N VAL A 62 17.18 -8.70 -1.76
CA VAL A 62 16.00 -7.95 -1.37
C VAL A 62 16.13 -7.56 0.09
N SER A 63 16.43 -6.28 0.34
CA SER A 63 16.38 -5.72 1.68
C SER A 63 14.95 -5.74 2.23
N ARG A 64 14.81 -6.12 3.50
CA ARG A 64 13.54 -6.02 4.25
C ARG A 64 13.10 -4.56 4.46
N VAL A 65 14.06 -3.63 4.41
CA VAL A 65 13.81 -2.20 4.58
C VAL A 65 14.06 -1.53 3.24
N VAL A 66 12.97 -1.16 2.57
CA VAL A 66 13.01 -0.35 1.36
C VAL A 66 12.24 0.92 1.68
N GLU A 67 12.98 2.00 1.92
CA GLU A 67 12.38 3.30 2.20
C GLU A 67 12.72 4.26 1.06
N PRO A 68 11.78 4.48 0.13
CA PRO A 68 11.95 5.49 -0.90
C PRO A 68 12.08 6.88 -0.25
N PRO A 69 13.00 7.75 -0.70
CA PRO A 69 13.17 9.09 -0.12
C PRO A 69 11.89 9.92 -0.07
N GLU A 70 11.02 9.77 -1.08
CA GLU A 70 9.72 10.44 -1.13
C GLU A 70 8.77 9.99 -0.01
N GLU A 71 8.74 8.69 0.30
CA GLU A 71 7.89 8.15 1.37
C GLU A 71 8.41 8.62 2.74
N ILE A 72 9.72 8.66 2.95
CA ILE A 72 10.33 9.21 4.18
C ILE A 72 9.96 10.69 4.38
N GLY A 73 9.99 11.48 3.30
CA GLY A 73 9.62 12.89 3.35
C GLY A 73 8.17 13.08 3.82
N ILE A 74 7.24 12.34 3.21
CA ILE A 74 5.82 12.36 3.58
C ILE A 74 5.59 11.88 5.02
N ASP A 75 6.29 10.83 5.45
CA ASP A 75 6.21 10.30 6.82
C ASP A 75 6.55 11.39 7.85
N ARG A 76 7.67 12.08 7.65
CA ARG A 76 8.12 13.16 8.53
C ARG A 76 7.12 14.32 8.58
N GLU A 77 6.66 14.77 7.42
CA GLU A 77 5.68 15.86 7.32
C GLU A 77 4.36 15.52 8.04
N LEU A 78 3.89 14.27 7.91
CA LEU A 78 2.66 13.81 8.57
C LEU A 78 2.84 13.65 10.08
N VAL A 79 3.99 13.17 10.55
CA VAL A 79 4.31 13.09 11.98
C VAL A 79 4.34 14.49 12.59
N GLU A 80 5.04 15.43 11.96
CA GLU A 80 5.10 16.83 12.40
C GLU A 80 3.70 17.48 12.38
N SER A 81 2.92 17.21 11.34
CA SER A 81 1.54 17.68 11.23
C SER A 81 0.66 17.14 12.37
N ALA A 82 0.75 15.85 12.69
CA ALA A 82 -0.01 15.23 13.77
C ALA A 82 0.37 15.80 15.15
N LEU A 83 1.66 16.02 15.41
CA LEU A 83 2.15 16.65 16.63
C LEU A 83 1.66 18.10 16.74
N THR A 84 1.73 18.86 15.66
CA THR A 84 1.25 20.25 15.61
C THR A 84 -0.26 20.33 15.92
N ILE A 85 -1.06 19.44 15.32
CA ILE A 85 -2.50 19.35 15.61
C ILE A 85 -2.76 18.97 17.07
N PHE A 86 -1.96 18.05 17.62
CA PHE A 86 -2.09 17.63 19.02
C PHE A 86 -1.79 18.78 19.98
N ASP A 87 -0.73 19.56 19.75
CA ASP A 87 -0.38 20.68 20.60
C ASP A 87 -1.35 21.86 20.44
N GLU A 88 -1.84 22.10 19.22
CA GLU A 88 -2.91 23.05 18.96
C GLU A 88 -4.20 22.66 19.70
N SER A 89 -4.52 21.36 19.80
CA SER A 89 -5.73 20.91 20.52
C SER A 89 -5.69 21.24 22.01
N LYS A 90 -4.50 21.26 22.64
CA LYS A 90 -4.31 21.64 24.05
C LYS A 90 -4.37 23.13 24.28
N THR A 91 -3.99 23.91 23.28
CA THR A 91 -3.87 25.38 23.35
C THR A 91 -4.90 26.06 22.45
N LEU A 92 -6.02 25.38 22.16
CA LEU A 92 -6.98 25.80 21.15
C LEU A 92 -7.54 27.20 21.40
N ARG A 93 -7.78 27.54 22.67
CA ARG A 93 -8.30 28.85 23.08
C ARG A 93 -7.29 29.98 22.92
N ASN A 94 -6.00 29.67 22.82
CA ASN A 94 -4.97 30.69 22.68
C ASN A 94 -5.08 31.35 21.30
N GLY A 95 -5.25 32.68 21.31
CA GLY A 95 -5.41 33.47 20.09
C GLY A 95 -6.77 33.33 19.40
N MET A 96 -7.76 32.69 20.04
CA MET A 96 -9.11 32.59 19.50
C MET A 96 -9.91 33.86 19.80
N VAL A 97 -10.36 34.56 18.75
CA VAL A 97 -11.18 35.78 18.87
C VAL A 97 -12.67 35.43 18.98
N TYR A 98 -13.10 34.37 18.28
CA TYR A 98 -14.50 33.95 18.21
C TYR A 98 -14.71 32.60 18.90
N THR A 99 -15.12 32.62 20.17
CA THR A 99 -15.36 31.39 20.95
C THR A 99 -16.52 30.54 20.43
N SER A 100 -17.45 31.12 19.65
CA SER A 100 -18.58 30.39 19.06
C SER A 100 -18.16 29.30 18.06
N ILE A 101 -16.92 29.34 17.56
CA ILE A 101 -16.40 28.33 16.63
C ILE A 101 -15.56 27.24 17.31
N GLU A 102 -15.30 27.35 18.62
CA GLU A 102 -14.38 26.47 19.36
C GLU A 102 -14.72 24.99 19.15
N PHE A 103 -15.99 24.62 19.38
CA PHE A 103 -16.43 23.23 19.25
C PHE A 103 -16.22 22.68 17.83
N LYS A 104 -16.61 23.44 16.80
CA LYS A 104 -16.44 23.02 15.40
C LYS A 104 -14.96 22.93 15.02
N LEU A 105 -14.14 23.87 15.49
CA LEU A 105 -12.70 23.85 15.25
C LEU A 105 -12.04 22.64 15.92
N GLN A 106 -12.46 22.29 17.13
CA GLN A 106 -12.01 21.08 17.83
C GLN A 106 -12.38 19.81 17.06
N GLU A 107 -13.60 19.72 16.51
CA GLU A 107 -13.99 18.61 15.63
C GLU A 107 -13.10 18.52 14.38
N HIS A 108 -12.78 19.66 13.75
CA HIS A 108 -11.91 19.70 12.58
C HIS A 108 -10.49 19.22 12.91
N LEU A 109 -9.90 19.70 14.01
CA LEU A 109 -8.58 19.26 14.48
C LEU A 109 -8.55 17.76 14.79
N ALA A 110 -9.58 17.24 15.49
CA ALA A 110 -9.67 15.81 15.78
C ALA A 110 -9.75 14.98 14.49
N ARG A 111 -10.50 15.43 13.48
CA ARG A 111 -10.59 14.76 12.18
C ARG A 111 -9.25 14.75 11.44
N ASP A 112 -8.53 15.87 11.43
CA ASP A 112 -7.23 15.98 10.78
C ASP A 112 -6.17 15.15 11.50
N TYR A 113 -6.20 15.08 12.82
CA TYR A 113 -5.35 14.19 13.62
C TYR A 113 -5.57 12.72 13.24
N VAL A 114 -6.83 12.26 13.25
CA VAL A 114 -7.16 10.89 12.88
C VAL A 114 -6.74 10.62 11.44
N SER A 115 -7.00 11.56 10.52
CA SER A 115 -6.60 11.42 9.10
C SER A 115 -5.09 11.28 8.96
N ALA A 116 -4.30 12.09 9.65
CA ALA A 116 -2.83 11.99 9.63
C ALA A 116 -2.36 10.59 10.06
N GLN A 117 -2.92 10.05 11.15
CA GLN A 117 -2.60 8.70 11.64
C GLN A 117 -2.99 7.61 10.63
N MET A 118 -4.15 7.74 9.98
CA MET A 118 -4.57 6.79 8.95
C MET A 118 -3.66 6.81 7.71
N VAL A 119 -3.23 8.00 7.31
CA VAL A 119 -2.31 8.18 6.18
C VAL A 119 -0.93 7.60 6.52
N LEU A 120 -0.42 7.80 7.74
CA LEU A 120 0.82 7.18 8.23
C LEU A 120 0.73 5.64 8.21
N ALA A 121 -0.38 5.06 8.69
CA ALA A 121 -0.59 3.61 8.61
C ALA A 121 -0.66 3.10 7.16
N SER A 122 -1.29 3.87 6.28
CA SER A 122 -1.35 3.56 4.84
C SER A 122 0.04 3.60 4.21
N LEU A 123 0.86 4.60 4.54
CA LEU A 123 2.23 4.73 4.08
C LEU A 123 3.10 3.52 4.50
N ASN A 124 2.98 3.08 5.75
CA ASN A 124 3.67 1.86 6.23
C ASN A 124 3.23 0.60 5.46
N SER A 125 1.94 0.51 5.11
CA SER A 125 1.45 -0.58 4.26
C SER A 125 2.04 -0.54 2.85
N LEU A 126 2.29 0.65 2.28
CA LEU A 126 2.97 0.80 0.98
C LEU A 126 4.45 0.37 1.03
N LYS A 127 5.14 0.63 2.14
CA LYS A 127 6.51 0.11 2.37
C LYS A 127 6.51 -1.43 2.36
N THR A 128 5.54 -2.06 3.04
CA THR A 128 5.38 -3.53 3.02
C THR A 128 5.08 -4.07 1.62
N ILE A 129 4.20 -3.41 0.86
CA ILE A 129 3.89 -3.79 -0.53
C ILE A 129 5.14 -3.70 -1.41
N THR A 130 5.98 -2.68 -1.20
CA THR A 130 7.26 -2.52 -1.91
C THR A 130 8.20 -3.70 -1.65
N TYR A 131 8.30 -4.13 -0.39
CA TYR A 131 9.07 -5.32 -0.03
C TYR A 131 8.54 -6.58 -0.73
N VAL A 132 7.23 -6.84 -0.63
CA VAL A 132 6.59 -8.02 -1.26
C VAL A 132 6.83 -8.01 -2.78
N ARG A 133 6.61 -6.88 -3.44
CA ARG A 133 6.88 -6.70 -4.87
C ARG A 133 8.33 -7.06 -5.22
N ASN A 134 9.29 -6.59 -4.43
CA ASN A 134 10.71 -6.90 -4.67
C ASN A 134 11.03 -8.38 -4.47
N VAL A 135 10.44 -9.04 -3.46
CA VAL A 135 10.58 -10.49 -3.23
C VAL A 135 10.02 -11.27 -4.43
N LEU A 136 8.84 -10.92 -4.92
CA LEU A 136 8.22 -11.57 -6.08
C LEU A 136 9.07 -11.43 -7.35
N ASN A 137 9.60 -10.23 -7.59
CA ASN A 137 10.48 -9.97 -8.72
C ASN A 137 11.83 -10.71 -8.61
N ALA A 138 12.41 -10.78 -7.41
CA ALA A 138 13.64 -11.55 -7.18
C ALA A 138 13.41 -13.05 -7.36
N PHE A 139 12.27 -13.57 -6.90
CA PHE A 139 11.86 -14.96 -7.12
C PHE A 139 11.66 -15.26 -8.60
N ALA A 140 11.00 -14.37 -9.35
CA ALA A 140 10.84 -14.50 -10.80
C ALA A 140 12.21 -14.52 -11.48
N LYS A 141 13.12 -13.58 -11.16
CA LYS A 141 14.48 -13.55 -11.69
C LYS A 141 15.25 -14.83 -11.39
N ALA A 142 15.19 -15.35 -10.16
CA ALA A 142 15.90 -16.57 -9.78
C ALA A 142 15.44 -17.78 -10.62
N ASN A 143 14.14 -17.90 -10.88
CA ASN A 143 13.60 -18.97 -11.73
C ASN A 143 14.00 -18.80 -13.20
N ILE A 144 13.95 -17.58 -13.73
CA ILE A 144 14.43 -17.28 -15.08
C ILE A 144 15.89 -17.69 -15.22
N THR A 145 16.77 -17.24 -14.32
CA THR A 145 18.20 -17.59 -14.35
C THR A 145 18.45 -19.10 -14.22
N LYS A 146 17.69 -19.81 -13.38
CA LYS A 146 17.88 -21.25 -13.12
C LYS A 146 17.36 -22.15 -14.24
N TYR A 147 16.26 -21.79 -14.87
CA TYR A 147 15.50 -22.69 -15.76
C TYR A 147 15.50 -22.28 -17.23
N THR A 148 15.99 -21.09 -17.59
CA THR A 148 16.12 -20.69 -19.00
C THR A 148 16.99 -21.69 -19.77
N GLY A 149 16.48 -22.16 -20.92
CA GLY A 149 17.17 -23.12 -21.79
C GLY A 149 17.04 -24.58 -21.35
N LYS A 150 16.31 -24.88 -20.26
CA LYS A 150 16.02 -26.24 -19.82
C LYS A 150 14.66 -26.71 -20.32
N VAL A 151 14.60 -27.97 -20.76
CA VAL A 151 13.40 -28.61 -21.32
C VAL A 151 12.97 -29.73 -20.38
N THR A 152 12.62 -29.39 -19.14
CA THR A 152 12.11 -30.33 -18.14
C THR A 152 10.78 -29.83 -17.60
N ASP A 153 9.92 -30.73 -17.09
CA ASP A 153 8.66 -30.33 -16.47
C ASP A 153 8.89 -29.34 -15.30
N GLU A 154 9.96 -29.54 -14.53
CA GLU A 154 10.37 -28.60 -13.48
C GLU A 154 10.68 -27.19 -14.04
N ALA A 155 11.31 -27.12 -15.22
CA ALA A 155 11.58 -25.85 -15.89
C ALA A 155 10.28 -25.20 -16.38
N LYS A 156 9.31 -25.96 -16.90
CA LYS A 156 7.96 -25.46 -17.24
C LYS A 156 7.34 -24.76 -16.04
N TYR A 157 7.31 -25.43 -14.89
CA TYR A 157 6.71 -24.88 -13.67
C TYR A 157 7.48 -23.66 -13.16
N GLY A 158 8.81 -23.70 -13.14
CA GLY A 158 9.65 -22.58 -12.70
C GLY A 158 9.45 -21.33 -13.57
N LEU A 159 9.44 -21.49 -14.89
CA LEU A 159 9.26 -20.38 -15.83
C LEU A 159 7.82 -19.83 -15.80
N CYS A 160 6.80 -20.69 -15.71
CA CYS A 160 5.42 -20.24 -15.54
C CYS A 160 5.22 -19.48 -14.23
N SER A 161 5.82 -19.97 -13.14
CA SER A 161 5.77 -19.26 -11.85
C SER A 161 6.41 -17.88 -11.94
N SER A 162 7.46 -17.73 -12.74
CA SER A 162 8.10 -16.42 -12.96
C SER A 162 7.12 -15.41 -13.58
N PHE A 163 6.31 -15.82 -14.57
CA PHE A 163 5.26 -14.97 -15.16
C PHE A 163 4.19 -14.58 -14.15
N VAL A 164 3.63 -15.57 -13.45
CA VAL A 164 2.56 -15.32 -12.47
C VAL A 164 3.02 -14.32 -11.41
N TYR A 165 4.22 -14.49 -10.85
CA TYR A 165 4.72 -13.59 -9.82
C TYR A 165 5.15 -12.23 -10.34
N SER A 166 5.65 -12.15 -11.58
CA SER A 166 5.89 -10.88 -12.27
C SER A 166 4.59 -10.08 -12.43
N ASP A 167 3.52 -10.74 -12.87
CA ASP A 167 2.22 -10.08 -13.09
C ASP A 167 1.60 -9.59 -11.79
N VAL A 168 1.68 -10.40 -10.73
CA VAL A 168 1.26 -9.99 -9.38
C VAL A 168 2.11 -8.81 -8.90
N ALA A 169 3.43 -8.82 -9.11
CA ALA A 169 4.30 -7.72 -8.74
C ALA A 169 3.94 -6.42 -9.49
N GLN A 170 3.57 -6.51 -10.77
CA GLN A 170 3.12 -5.36 -11.55
C GLN A 170 1.78 -4.80 -11.03
N LEU A 171 0.82 -5.66 -10.70
CA LEU A 171 -0.45 -5.22 -10.10
C LEU A 171 -0.25 -4.54 -8.74
N LEU A 172 0.68 -5.03 -7.93
CA LEU A 172 1.05 -4.40 -6.66
C LEU A 172 1.69 -3.03 -6.87
N ASP A 173 2.49 -2.85 -7.92
CA ASP A 173 3.10 -1.57 -8.27
C ASP A 173 2.04 -0.54 -8.71
N GLU A 174 1.11 -0.94 -9.58
CA GLU A 174 -0.01 -0.09 -9.99
C GLU A 174 -0.88 0.33 -8.81
N TYR A 175 -1.16 -0.60 -7.89
CA TYR A 175 -1.89 -0.29 -6.66
C TYR A 175 -1.12 0.69 -5.78
N LYS A 176 0.20 0.46 -5.59
CA LYS A 176 1.06 1.35 -4.81
C LYS A 176 1.03 2.77 -5.36
N VAL A 177 1.17 2.96 -6.68
CA VAL A 177 1.16 4.29 -7.30
C VAL A 177 -0.16 5.02 -7.04
N LYS A 178 -1.29 4.32 -7.18
CA LYS A 178 -2.63 4.90 -6.93
C LYS A 178 -2.81 5.31 -5.47
N GLU A 179 -2.43 4.45 -4.53
CA GLU A 179 -2.54 4.77 -3.10
C GLU A 179 -1.57 5.87 -2.67
N LEU A 180 -0.34 5.88 -3.19
CA LEU A 180 0.62 6.95 -2.92
C LEU A 180 0.10 8.32 -3.37
N GLN A 181 -0.63 8.40 -4.49
CA GLN A 181 -1.29 9.65 -4.89
C GLN A 181 -2.35 10.11 -3.88
N LYS A 182 -3.15 9.19 -3.33
CA LYS A 182 -4.13 9.52 -2.28
C LYS A 182 -3.45 10.03 -1.01
N VAL A 183 -2.37 9.36 -0.60
CA VAL A 183 -1.51 9.79 0.52
C VAL A 183 -0.99 11.20 0.30
N LYS A 184 -0.45 11.52 -0.89
CA LYS A 184 0.04 12.86 -1.23
C LYS A 184 -1.06 13.92 -1.19
N MET A 185 -2.26 13.61 -1.66
CA MET A 185 -3.39 14.54 -1.63
C MET A 185 -3.84 14.83 -0.19
N GLU A 186 -3.95 13.80 0.65
CA GLU A 186 -4.32 13.99 2.06
C GLU A 186 -3.24 14.73 2.86
N ASN A 187 -1.96 14.42 2.63
CA ASN A 187 -0.86 15.16 3.26
C ASN A 187 -0.96 16.66 2.92
N LYS A 188 -1.11 17.02 1.63
CA LYS A 188 -1.31 18.43 1.21
C LYS A 188 -2.51 19.09 1.87
N ARG A 189 -3.64 18.37 2.00
CA ARG A 189 -4.85 18.88 2.66
C ARG A 189 -4.59 19.17 4.14
N ILE A 190 -3.95 18.25 4.86
CA ILE A 190 -3.64 18.39 6.28
C ILE A 190 -2.67 19.56 6.50
N THR A 191 -1.57 19.62 5.74
CA THR A 191 -0.61 20.74 5.80
C THR A 191 -1.27 22.08 5.50
N HIS A 192 -2.18 22.12 4.51
CA HIS A 192 -2.96 23.32 4.22
C HIS A 192 -3.82 23.74 5.41
N ASN A 193 -4.59 22.82 5.99
CA ASN A 193 -5.46 23.12 7.13
C ASN A 193 -4.66 23.65 8.32
N ILE A 194 -3.51 23.04 8.64
CA ILE A 194 -2.60 23.51 9.69
C ILE A 194 -2.16 24.95 9.42
N SER A 195 -1.76 25.27 8.19
CA SER A 195 -1.34 26.63 7.81
C SER A 195 -2.44 27.68 7.96
N GLN A 196 -3.71 27.28 7.94
CA GLN A 196 -4.85 28.20 8.05
C GLN A 196 -5.35 28.38 9.50
N LEU A 197 -4.91 27.57 10.47
CA LEU A 197 -5.44 27.57 11.85
C LEU A 197 -5.40 28.96 12.51
N GLY A 198 -4.29 29.69 12.39
CA GLY A 198 -4.18 31.05 12.93
C GLY A 198 -5.18 32.03 12.32
N ARG A 199 -5.45 31.90 11.01
CA ARG A 199 -6.47 32.72 10.32
C ARG A 199 -7.88 32.33 10.75
N VAL A 200 -8.16 31.05 10.93
CA VAL A 200 -9.45 30.57 11.43
C VAL A 200 -9.71 31.08 12.85
N LYS A 201 -8.71 31.00 13.74
CA LYS A 201 -8.79 31.51 15.12
C LYS A 201 -9.06 33.01 15.20
N SER A 202 -8.40 33.79 14.33
CA SER A 202 -8.53 35.26 14.31
C SER A 202 -9.78 35.77 13.58
N THR A 203 -10.24 35.09 12.54
CA THR A 203 -11.37 35.54 11.71
C THR A 203 -12.69 34.83 12.01
N GLY A 204 -12.66 33.70 12.72
CA GLY A 204 -13.84 32.84 12.93
C GLY A 204 -14.28 32.07 11.67
N ASN A 205 -13.56 32.20 10.55
CA ASN A 205 -13.99 31.65 9.27
C ASN A 205 -13.51 30.20 9.08
N LEU A 206 -14.34 29.22 9.44
CA LEU A 206 -14.06 27.79 9.26
C LEU A 206 -13.94 27.34 7.79
N TRP A 207 -14.44 28.12 6.83
CA TRP A 207 -14.35 27.79 5.40
C TRP A 207 -12.93 27.84 4.84
N LEU A 208 -11.99 28.43 5.59
CA LEU A 208 -10.57 28.36 5.27
C LEU A 208 -10.00 26.95 5.42
N LEU A 209 -10.67 26.07 6.17
CA LEU A 209 -10.30 24.66 6.28
C LEU A 209 -10.94 23.88 5.12
N THR A 210 -10.16 23.01 4.49
CA THR A 210 -10.56 22.29 3.29
C THR A 210 -10.77 20.79 3.53
N GLY A 211 -11.70 20.26 2.74
CA GLY A 211 -11.94 18.84 2.55
C GLY A 211 -12.76 18.16 3.65
N LYS A 212 -13.34 17.01 3.27
CA LYS A 212 -13.83 16.00 4.20
C LYS A 212 -12.72 14.95 4.28
N ALA A 213 -12.37 14.49 5.48
CA ALA A 213 -11.37 13.44 5.65
C ALA A 213 -11.69 12.26 4.73
N ASN A 214 -10.76 11.88 3.83
CA ASN A 214 -10.86 10.57 3.18
C ASN A 214 -10.45 9.52 4.20
N VAL A 215 -11.38 9.18 5.09
CA VAL A 215 -11.32 7.93 5.84
C VAL A 215 -11.46 6.82 4.80
N SER A 216 -10.34 6.42 4.21
CA SER A 216 -10.28 5.26 3.34
C SER A 216 -10.86 4.09 4.11
N TYR A 217 -11.85 3.41 3.52
CA TYR A 217 -12.58 2.24 4.03
C TYR A 217 -11.68 1.08 4.50
N ILE A 218 -10.35 1.20 4.37
CA ILE A 218 -9.34 0.28 4.89
C ILE A 218 -9.50 0.09 6.41
N ASN A 219 -9.82 1.14 7.17
CA ASN A 219 -10.03 1.03 8.62
C ASN A 219 -11.42 0.53 9.03
N MET A 220 -12.46 0.74 8.22
CA MET A 220 -13.76 0.12 8.47
C MET A 220 -13.65 -1.40 8.31
N LEU A 221 -12.82 -1.88 7.37
CA LEU A 221 -12.54 -3.31 7.20
C LEU A 221 -11.74 -3.88 8.39
N PHE A 222 -10.81 -3.13 8.97
CA PHE A 222 -10.08 -3.55 10.18
C PHE A 222 -11.01 -3.61 11.41
N LEU A 223 -11.90 -2.62 11.57
CA LEU A 223 -12.95 -2.62 12.61
C LEU A 223 -13.91 -3.80 12.44
N ILE A 224 -14.40 -4.05 11.23
CA ILE A 224 -15.29 -5.19 10.91
C ILE A 224 -14.58 -6.52 11.19
N MET A 225 -13.30 -6.67 10.82
CA MET A 225 -12.53 -7.88 11.11
C MET A 225 -12.28 -8.06 12.62
N SER A 226 -12.07 -6.99 13.39
CA SER A 226 -11.94 -7.07 14.84
C SER A 226 -13.26 -7.43 15.56
N PHE A 227 -14.41 -7.01 15.02
CA PHE A 227 -15.72 -7.43 15.54
C PHE A 227 -16.03 -8.90 15.23
N ILE A 228 -15.64 -9.40 14.06
CA ILE A 228 -15.79 -10.83 13.72
C ILE A 228 -14.94 -11.72 14.65
N THR A 229 -13.74 -11.29 15.05
CA THR A 229 -12.91 -12.05 15.99
C THR A 229 -13.43 -12.06 17.42
N ILE A 230 -14.21 -11.05 17.85
CA ILE A 230 -14.81 -11.03 19.19
C ILE A 230 -16.12 -11.85 19.25
N SER A 231 -16.84 -12.00 18.13
CA SER A 231 -18.05 -12.82 18.06
C SER A 231 -17.82 -14.32 17.85
N VAL A 232 -16.56 -14.76 17.74
CA VAL A 232 -16.16 -16.17 17.55
C VAL A 232 -15.40 -16.72 18.79
N VAL A 233 -15.40 -15.99 19.91
CA VAL A 233 -14.93 -16.46 21.22
C VAL A 233 -16.12 -16.64 22.16
#